data_AF-A0A3D5DWM3-F1
#
_entry.id   AF-A0A3D5DWM3-F1
#
_cell.length_a   1.000
_cell.length_b   1.000
_cell.length_c   1.000
_cell.angle_alpha   90.00
_cell.angle_beta   90.00
_cell.angle_gamma   90.00
#
_symmetry.space_group_name_H-M   'P 1'
#
loop_
_entity.id
_entity.type
_entity.pdbx_description
1 polymer ?
#
loop_
_entity_poly.entity_id
_entity_poly.type
_entity_poly.pdbx_seq_one_letter_code
_entity_poly.pdbx_strand_id
1 'polypeptide(L)'
;GAGGAAGAITVLAAADPANPFGSALPWPARPGEVPGAHRPGRKAGAVVVLSGGKLVLYVERGGKTLLSWTTDRGVLAAAAAGLVEAVRAGALGRLTVERADGSGVYESPLAQALADAGFRPTPRGLRLRG
;
A
#
# COMPACT_ATOMS: atom_id res chain seq x y z
N GLY A 1 22.79 -7.89 -0.96
CA GLY A 1 22.14 -9.03 -0.29
C GLY A 1 20.91 -9.39 -1.08
N ALA A 2 20.71 -10.68 -1.37
CA ALA A 2 19.69 -11.17 -2.31
C ALA A 2 18.31 -10.57 -2.03
N GLY A 3 17.80 -9.78 -2.97
CA GLY A 3 16.42 -9.31 -2.97
C GLY A 3 15.52 -10.53 -3.07
N GLY A 4 14.80 -10.84 -1.99
CA GLY A 4 13.87 -11.97 -1.99
C GLY A 4 12.83 -11.71 -3.08
N ALA A 5 12.66 -12.68 -3.99
CA ALA A 5 11.62 -12.59 -5.01
C ALA A 5 10.27 -12.30 -4.33
N ALA A 6 9.54 -11.30 -4.83
CA ALA A 6 8.23 -10.97 -4.30
C ALA A 6 7.33 -12.21 -4.41
N GLY A 7 6.72 -12.63 -3.30
CA GLY A 7 5.67 -13.63 -3.34
C GLY A 7 4.43 -13.10 -4.06
N ALA A 8 3.51 -13.99 -4.43
CA ALA A 8 2.26 -13.63 -5.12
C ALA A 8 1.55 -12.45 -4.44
N ILE A 9 1.17 -11.45 -5.25
CA ILE A 9 0.55 -10.22 -4.78
C ILE A 9 -0.96 -10.41 -4.71
N THR A 10 -1.54 -10.12 -3.55
CA THR A 10 -2.99 -10.12 -3.34
C THR A 10 -3.42 -8.75 -2.83
N VAL A 11 -4.41 -8.16 -3.49
CA VAL A 11 -5.03 -6.90 -3.07
C VAL A 11 -6.43 -7.21 -2.54
N LEU A 12 -6.71 -6.84 -1.30
CA LEU A 12 -7.97 -7.11 -0.62
C LEU A 12 -8.54 -5.83 -0.01
N ALA A 13 -9.86 -5.73 0.08
CA ALA A 13 -10.46 -4.75 0.98
C ALA A 13 -9.97 -5.02 2.42
N ALA A 14 -9.67 -3.99 3.20
CA ALA A 14 -9.20 -4.17 4.58
C ALA A 14 -10.23 -4.89 5.46
N ALA A 15 -11.53 -4.74 5.12
CA ALA A 15 -12.64 -5.42 5.76
C ALA A 15 -12.96 -6.81 5.17
N ASP A 16 -12.23 -7.26 4.15
CA ASP A 16 -12.43 -8.58 3.55
C ASP A 16 -12.17 -9.69 4.60
N PRO A 17 -13.00 -10.76 4.65
CA PRO A 17 -12.76 -11.91 5.53
C PRO A 17 -11.43 -12.62 5.29
N ALA A 18 -10.89 -12.58 4.06
CA ALA A 18 -9.60 -13.17 3.72
C ALA A 18 -8.41 -12.35 4.25
N ASN A 19 -8.62 -11.12 4.73
CA ASN A 19 -7.59 -10.37 5.45
C ASN A 19 -7.60 -10.76 6.95
N PRO A 20 -6.58 -11.48 7.46
CA PRO A 20 -6.53 -11.86 8.86
C PRO A 20 -6.14 -10.71 9.80
N PHE A 21 -5.49 -9.66 9.28
CA PHE A 21 -4.94 -8.58 10.08
C PHE A 21 -6.02 -7.60 10.57
N GLY A 22 -5.95 -7.25 11.85
CA GLY A 22 -6.99 -6.48 12.54
C GLY A 22 -8.25 -7.27 12.85
N SER A 23 -8.18 -8.60 12.75
CA SER A 23 -9.26 -9.54 13.05
C SER A 23 -8.68 -10.71 13.85
N ALA A 24 -8.32 -11.82 13.19
CA ALA A 24 -7.73 -12.99 13.82
C ALA A 24 -6.27 -12.76 14.23
N LEU A 25 -5.56 -11.88 13.52
CA LEU A 25 -4.20 -11.47 13.83
C LEU A 25 -4.15 -9.97 14.17
N PRO A 26 -3.26 -9.55 15.09
CA PRO A 26 -2.98 -8.13 15.28
C PRO A 26 -2.37 -7.54 14.00
N TRP A 27 -2.50 -6.23 13.82
CA TRP A 27 -1.70 -5.53 12.81
C TRP A 27 -0.22 -5.66 13.17
N PRO A 28 0.65 -6.06 12.22
CA PRO A 28 2.07 -6.20 12.51
C PRO A 28 2.68 -4.83 12.82
N ALA A 29 3.70 -4.81 13.68
CA ALA A 29 4.46 -3.59 13.93
C ALA A 29 5.13 -3.09 12.65
N ARG A 30 5.07 -1.78 12.38
CA ARG A 30 5.75 -1.18 11.22
C ARG A 30 7.15 -0.70 11.60
N PRO A 31 8.15 -0.87 10.72
CA PRO A 31 9.44 -0.21 10.88
C PRO A 31 9.26 1.32 10.95
N GLY A 32 9.86 1.96 11.95
CA GLY A 32 9.81 3.43 12.09
C GLY A 32 8.46 4.00 12.52
N GLU A 33 7.53 3.19 13.03
CA GLU A 33 6.27 3.71 13.60
C GLU A 33 6.56 4.59 14.83
N VAL A 34 6.11 5.84 14.77
CA VAL A 34 6.17 6.79 15.90
C VAL A 34 4.85 6.81 16.68
N PRO A 35 4.87 7.12 17.99
CA PRO A 35 3.65 7.31 18.77
C PRO A 35 2.72 8.34 18.11
N GLY A 36 1.43 8.01 18.00
CA GLY A 36 0.43 8.87 17.35
C GLY A 36 0.42 8.84 15.81
N ALA A 37 1.29 8.04 15.17
CA ALA A 37 1.26 7.84 13.72
C ALA A 37 -0.06 7.22 13.25
N HIS A 38 -0.40 7.45 11.98
CA HIS A 38 -1.55 6.82 11.35
C HIS A 38 -1.46 5.28 11.44
N ARG A 39 -2.58 4.64 11.79
CA ARG A 39 -2.67 3.20 11.99
C ARG A 39 -3.64 2.56 11.00
N PRO A 40 -3.33 1.33 10.54
CA PRO A 40 -4.26 0.58 9.71
C PRO A 40 -5.53 0.24 10.51
N GLY A 41 -6.64 0.05 9.78
CA GLY A 41 -7.89 -0.41 10.37
C GLY A 41 -8.77 -1.09 9.34
N ARG A 42 -9.66 -1.99 9.80
CA ARG A 42 -10.64 -2.67 8.95
C ARG A 42 -11.80 -1.73 8.66
N LYS A 43 -11.58 -0.78 7.74
CA LYS A 43 -12.56 0.24 7.33
C LYS A 43 -13.00 0.01 5.89
N ALA A 44 -14.27 0.25 5.60
CA ALA A 44 -14.78 0.23 4.23
C ALA A 44 -14.01 1.22 3.34
N GLY A 45 -13.64 0.77 2.15
CA GLY A 45 -12.85 1.55 1.18
C GLY A 45 -11.35 1.64 1.47
N ALA A 46 -10.85 1.09 2.58
CA ALA A 46 -9.42 0.85 2.78
C ALA A 46 -9.01 -0.49 2.15
N VAL A 47 -7.75 -0.61 1.77
CA VAL A 47 -7.21 -1.78 1.05
C VAL A 47 -5.91 -2.24 1.71
N VAL A 48 -5.66 -3.54 1.70
CA VAL A 48 -4.36 -4.13 2.05
C VAL A 48 -3.75 -4.80 0.83
N VAL A 49 -2.43 -4.76 0.74
CA VAL A 49 -1.64 -5.50 -0.24
C VAL A 49 -0.77 -6.50 0.49
N LEU A 50 -0.92 -7.78 0.14
CA LEU A 50 -0.15 -8.88 0.68
C LEU A 50 0.85 -9.39 -0.37
N SER A 51 2.02 -9.84 0.06
CA SER A 51 2.96 -10.59 -0.76
C SER A 51 3.25 -11.93 -0.09
N GLY A 52 2.84 -13.03 -0.73
CA GLY A 52 2.95 -14.37 -0.14
C GLY A 52 2.31 -14.47 1.26
N GLY A 53 1.16 -13.80 1.46
CA GLY A 53 0.44 -13.76 2.74
C GLY A 53 0.98 -12.77 3.78
N LYS A 54 2.11 -12.11 3.54
CA LYS A 54 2.67 -11.08 4.44
C LYS A 54 2.12 -9.71 4.08
N LEU A 55 1.74 -8.91 5.08
CA LEU A 55 1.28 -7.54 4.86
C LEU A 55 2.44 -6.67 4.35
N VAL A 56 2.23 -6.02 3.21
CA VAL A 56 3.21 -5.14 2.58
C VAL A 56 2.73 -3.70 2.63
N LEU A 57 1.52 -3.43 2.14
CA LEU A 57 0.93 -2.10 2.12
C LEU A 57 -0.46 -2.07 2.75
N TYR A 58 -0.80 -0.93 3.34
CA TYR A 58 -2.16 -0.53 3.64
C TYR A 58 -2.43 0.81 2.95
N VAL A 59 -3.55 0.90 2.25
CA VAL A 59 -4.04 2.12 1.62
C VAL A 59 -5.28 2.56 2.40
N GLU A 60 -5.22 3.74 3.00
CA GLU A 60 -6.36 4.31 3.70
C GLU A 60 -7.53 4.55 2.75
N ARG A 61 -8.75 4.53 3.29
CA ARG A 61 -9.94 4.98 2.57
C ARG A 61 -9.69 6.28 1.81
N GLY A 62 -9.97 6.28 0.51
CA GLY A 62 -9.78 7.43 -0.37
C GLY A 62 -8.38 7.54 -0.98
N GLY A 63 -7.45 6.64 -0.63
CA GLY A 63 -6.17 6.48 -1.32
C GLY A 63 -5.07 7.48 -0.95
N LYS A 64 -5.35 8.44 -0.05
CA LYS A 64 -4.45 9.56 0.26
C LYS A 64 -3.24 9.19 1.10
N THR A 65 -3.43 8.27 2.04
CA THR A 65 -2.37 7.83 2.95
C THR A 65 -2.05 6.37 2.66
N LEU A 66 -0.77 6.07 2.56
CA LEU A 66 -0.24 4.72 2.41
C LEU A 66 0.68 4.40 3.60
N LEU A 67 0.58 3.19 4.13
CA LEU A 67 1.50 2.64 5.14
C LEU A 67 2.23 1.43 4.56
N SER A 68 3.53 1.34 4.76
CA SER A 68 4.37 0.23 4.31
C SER A 68 4.97 -0.56 5.49
N TRP A 69 5.19 -1.86 5.27
CA TRP A 69 5.88 -2.75 6.20
C TRP A 69 7.27 -3.19 5.70
N THR A 70 7.70 -2.66 4.55
CA THR A 70 8.99 -2.99 3.93
C THR A 70 9.54 -1.80 3.17
N THR A 71 10.87 -1.75 3.07
CA THR A 71 11.61 -0.83 2.19
C THR A 71 12.25 -1.56 1.01
N ASP A 72 12.02 -2.87 0.86
CA ASP A 72 12.51 -3.65 -0.27
C ASP A 72 11.86 -3.16 -1.57
N ARG A 73 12.70 -2.68 -2.49
CA ARG A 73 12.23 -2.05 -3.74
C ARG A 73 11.50 -3.03 -4.66
N GLY A 74 11.92 -4.30 -4.70
CA GLY A 74 11.29 -5.31 -5.55
C GLY A 74 9.88 -5.65 -5.05
N VAL A 75 9.72 -5.78 -3.73
CA VAL A 75 8.41 -6.01 -3.11
C VAL A 75 7.50 -4.80 -3.25
N LEU A 76 8.02 -3.58 -3.07
CA LEU A 76 7.23 -2.35 -3.26
C LEU A 76 6.79 -2.17 -4.72
N ALA A 77 7.65 -2.46 -5.69
CA ALA A 77 7.29 -2.41 -7.11
C ALA A 77 6.18 -3.41 -7.45
N ALA A 78 6.28 -4.65 -6.98
CA ALA A 78 5.25 -5.67 -7.18
C ALA A 78 3.92 -5.28 -6.52
N ALA A 79 3.95 -4.72 -5.30
CA ALA A 79 2.77 -4.24 -4.61
C ALA A 79 2.11 -3.05 -5.32
N ALA A 80 2.89 -2.11 -5.84
CA ALA A 80 2.40 -0.99 -6.64
C ALA A 80 1.73 -1.46 -7.94
N ALA A 81 2.32 -2.44 -8.63
CA ALA A 81 1.70 -3.07 -9.80
C ALA A 81 0.36 -3.73 -9.45
N GLY A 82 0.28 -4.43 -8.31
CA GLY A 82 -0.99 -5.00 -7.83
C GLY A 82 -2.08 -3.96 -7.60
N LEU A 83 -1.74 -2.78 -7.05
CA LEU A 83 -2.69 -1.66 -6.91
C LEU A 83 -3.19 -1.16 -8.27
N VAL A 84 -2.31 -1.08 -9.26
CA VAL A 84 -2.69 -0.66 -10.62
C VAL A 84 -3.68 -1.64 -11.24
N GLU A 85 -3.40 -2.94 -11.15
CA GLU A 85 -4.30 -3.97 -11.66
C GLU A 85 -5.65 -3.97 -10.94
N ALA A 86 -5.67 -3.76 -9.60
CA ALA A 86 -6.91 -3.62 -8.85
C ALA A 86 -7.75 -2.40 -9.30
N VAL A 87 -7.10 -1.28 -9.63
CA VAL A 87 -7.80 -0.09 -10.16
C VAL A 87 -8.33 -0.34 -11.56
N ARG A 88 -7.55 -0.97 -12.44
CA ARG A 88 -7.96 -1.31 -13.81
C ARG A 88 -9.12 -2.31 -13.84
N ALA A 89 -9.12 -3.27 -12.93
CA ALA A 89 -10.19 -4.24 -12.77
C ALA A 89 -11.48 -3.63 -12.15
N GLY A 90 -11.46 -2.36 -11.75
CA GLY A 90 -12.58 -1.68 -11.09
C GLY A 90 -12.81 -2.09 -9.63
N ALA A 91 -11.95 -2.95 -9.07
CA ALA A 91 -12.00 -3.35 -7.66
C ALA A 91 -11.60 -2.21 -6.72
N LEU A 92 -10.81 -1.25 -7.23
CA LEU A 92 -10.41 -0.05 -6.51
C LEU A 92 -10.73 1.19 -7.34
N GLY A 93 -11.30 2.21 -6.71
CA GLY A 93 -11.50 3.51 -7.35
C GLY A 93 -10.18 4.22 -7.66
N ARG A 94 -10.26 5.40 -8.25
CA ARG A 94 -9.09 6.25 -8.54
C ARG A 94 -8.27 6.49 -7.26
N LEU A 95 -6.95 6.46 -7.38
CA LEU A 95 -6.02 6.67 -6.27
C LEU A 95 -5.20 7.94 -6.45
N THR A 96 -5.08 8.73 -5.38
CA THR A 96 -4.10 9.82 -5.26
C THR A 96 -3.40 9.67 -3.92
N VAL A 97 -2.14 9.26 -3.93
CA VAL A 97 -1.30 9.08 -2.74
C VAL A 97 -0.58 10.39 -2.45
N GLU A 98 -0.87 11.00 -1.31
CA GLU A 98 -0.26 12.24 -0.85
C GLU A 98 0.81 11.98 0.20
N ARG A 99 0.60 10.97 1.07
CA ARG A 99 1.49 10.63 2.18
C ARG A 99 1.83 9.16 2.20
N ALA A 100 3.07 8.87 2.61
CA ALA A 100 3.55 7.53 2.88
C ALA A 100 4.26 7.50 4.24
N ASP A 101 3.84 6.58 5.11
CA ASP A 101 4.47 6.34 6.42
C ASP A 101 4.60 7.58 7.30
N GLY A 102 3.62 8.49 7.22
CA GLY A 102 3.59 9.72 7.99
C GLY A 102 4.34 10.90 7.37
N SER A 103 5.08 10.69 6.27
CA SER A 103 5.78 11.74 5.49
C SER A 103 5.09 12.03 4.16
N GLY A 104 5.53 13.06 3.41
CA GLY A 104 5.06 13.27 2.05
C GLY A 104 5.48 12.10 1.14
N VAL A 105 4.63 11.70 0.19
CA VAL A 105 4.90 10.49 -0.63
C VAL A 105 6.24 10.57 -1.37
N TYR A 106 6.66 11.76 -1.80
CA TYR A 106 7.92 11.98 -2.52
C TYR A 106 9.18 11.78 -1.67
N GLU A 107 9.04 11.79 -0.35
CA GLU A 107 10.13 11.52 0.60
C GLU A 107 10.28 10.01 0.88
N SER A 108 9.37 9.18 0.34
CA SER A 108 9.31 7.75 0.60
C SER A 108 9.90 6.92 -0.56
N PRO A 109 10.52 5.76 -0.27
CA PRO A 109 10.88 4.76 -1.30
C PRO A 109 9.71 4.32 -2.18
N LEU A 110 8.47 4.48 -1.70
CA LEU A 110 7.25 4.21 -2.46
C LEU A 110 7.07 5.12 -3.68
N ALA A 111 7.64 6.32 -3.68
CA ALA A 111 7.47 7.27 -4.78
C ALA A 111 7.87 6.66 -6.12
N GLN A 112 9.07 6.06 -6.16
CA GLN A 112 9.61 5.45 -7.36
C GLN A 112 8.79 4.23 -7.78
N ALA A 113 8.46 3.34 -6.84
CA ALA A 113 7.67 2.13 -7.13
C ALA A 113 6.28 2.47 -7.71
N LEU A 114 5.60 3.47 -7.16
CA LEU A 114 4.31 3.95 -7.67
C LEU A 114 4.47 4.59 -9.05
N ALA A 115 5.49 5.43 -9.25
CA ALA A 115 5.75 6.08 -10.53
C ALA A 115 6.03 5.06 -11.65
N ASP A 116 6.89 4.07 -11.37
CA ASP A 116 7.24 2.99 -12.30
C ASP A 116 6.02 2.13 -12.66
N ALA A 117 5.11 1.92 -11.71
CA ALA A 117 3.86 1.21 -11.95
C ALA A 117 2.84 2.02 -12.78
N GLY A 118 3.05 3.33 -12.98
CA GLY A 118 2.22 4.19 -13.83
C GLY A 118 1.45 5.29 -13.09
N PHE A 119 1.70 5.50 -11.80
CA PHE A 119 1.21 6.70 -11.11
C PHE A 119 1.92 7.93 -11.69
N ARG A 120 1.18 9.02 -11.86
CA ARG A 120 1.70 10.28 -12.41
C ARG A 120 1.87 11.32 -11.31
N PRO A 121 2.96 12.10 -11.30
CA PRO A 121 3.17 13.15 -10.32
C PRO A 121 2.13 14.26 -10.47
N THR A 122 1.77 14.84 -9.33
CA THR A 122 0.94 16.03 -9.19
C THR A 122 1.52 16.90 -8.07
N PRO A 123 1.15 18.19 -7.97
CA PRO A 123 1.59 19.03 -6.85
C PRO A 123 1.23 18.49 -5.46
N ARG A 124 0.17 17.66 -5.37
CA ARG A 124 -0.33 17.09 -4.10
C ARG A 124 0.19 15.67 -3.82
N GLY A 125 0.86 15.02 -4.77
CA GLY A 125 1.30 13.62 -4.65
C GLY A 125 1.20 12.83 -5.94
N LEU A 126 1.16 11.49 -5.85
CA LEU A 126 1.16 10.58 -7.00
C LEU A 126 -0.25 10.07 -7.29
N ARG A 127 -0.70 10.19 -8.54
CA ARG A 127 -2.07 9.84 -8.94
C ARG A 127 -2.10 8.75 -10.00
N LEU A 128 -2.91 7.73 -9.77
CA LEU A 128 -3.30 6.76 -10.79
C LEU A 128 -4.67 7.15 -11.35
N ARG A 129 -4.75 7.25 -12.68
CA ARG A 129 -6.02 7.36 -13.40
C ARG A 129 -6.38 5.95 -13.86
N GLY A 130 -7.56 5.48 -13.48
CA GLY A 130 -8.17 4.28 -14.05
C GLY A 130 -8.56 4.51 -15.50
#